data_AF-A0A925S9H7-F1
#
_entry.id   AF-A0A925S9H7-F1
#
_cell.length_a   1.000
_cell.length_b   1.000
_cell.length_c   1.000
_cell.angle_alpha   90.00
_cell.angle_beta   90.00
_cell.angle_gamma   90.00
#
_symmetry.space_group_name_H-M   'P 1'
#
loop_
_entity.id
_entity.type
_entity.pdbx_description
1 polymer ?
#
loop_
_entity_poly.entity_id
_entity_poly.type
_entity_poly.pdbx_seq_one_letter_code
_entity_poly.pdbx_strand_id
1 'polypeptide(L)'
;FRKTFKVFFLRYDSSDALGDEIEQAKTLVPKLAGEVGKPITVIALSMGGNVIGGALSDPAVSESVDRALCMGTPFHGSPLFSSDWYQYSLYQHKLGLFTRMMDTFDYNYFFGKHRNYQRDLKWDNLDGGIPTVGAFKGITKAGPKGDLTPARDEGKLLNKINKTDINKGKIIAYAGYLLNAEIITMTAKHRLETYALAPYRFLTVRVPAQLGREESALKVLSTKIGKVNAIDDQGLSVRRFALNDGITPVPSALFLAPDTVKEYPIIKETDLKRLLPHVDIRLGRVFRDIDHVTFVEGTPPHGGSKLVKDELHPEDGSHTVFEWMLDELLERNQGDRKDNELVKS
;
A
#
# COMPACT_ATOMS: atom_id res chain seq x y z
N PHE A 1 -24.17 -15.18 -2.98
CA PHE A 1 -23.86 -13.77 -3.28
C PHE A 1 -25.07 -12.98 -3.83
N ARG A 2 -25.53 -13.18 -5.08
CA ARG A 2 -26.66 -12.39 -5.68
C ARG A 2 -27.99 -12.44 -4.93
N LYS A 3 -28.24 -13.49 -4.15
CA LYS A 3 -29.45 -13.63 -3.31
C LYS A 3 -29.30 -13.03 -1.91
N THR A 4 -28.09 -12.65 -1.53
CA THR A 4 -27.71 -12.26 -0.15
C THR A 4 -27.32 -10.78 -0.09
N PHE A 5 -26.62 -10.29 -1.12
CA PHE A 5 -26.11 -8.93 -1.17
C PHE A 5 -26.67 -8.16 -2.36
N LYS A 6 -26.94 -6.87 -2.13
CA LYS A 6 -27.16 -5.87 -3.17
C LYS A 6 -25.84 -5.09 -3.30
N VAL A 7 -25.25 -5.10 -4.49
CA VAL A 7 -23.95 -4.46 -4.72
C VAL A 7 -24.15 -3.18 -5.51
N PHE A 8 -23.54 -2.11 -5.02
CA PHE A 8 -23.48 -0.82 -5.67
C PHE A 8 -22.02 -0.51 -5.99
N PHE A 9 -21.78 0.15 -7.12
CA PHE A 9 -20.45 0.59 -7.51
C PHE A 9 -20.39 2.11 -7.38
N LEU A 10 -19.55 2.59 -6.48
CA LEU A 10 -19.15 3.99 -6.43
C LEU A 10 -17.94 4.16 -7.34
N ARG A 11 -18.09 4.95 -8.40
CA ARG A 11 -17.00 5.29 -9.32
C ARG A 11 -16.51 6.68 -8.98
N TYR A 12 -15.20 6.85 -8.97
CA TYR A 12 -14.53 8.12 -8.82
C TYR A 12 -13.43 8.25 -9.89
N ASP A 13 -13.00 9.48 -10.16
CA ASP A 13 -11.92 9.72 -11.11
C ASP A 13 -10.59 9.66 -10.37
N SER A 14 -9.73 8.69 -10.72
CA SER A 14 -8.39 8.59 -10.13
C SER A 14 -7.47 9.75 -10.53
N SER A 15 -7.89 10.59 -11.48
CA SER A 15 -7.25 11.85 -11.86
C SER A 15 -7.81 13.08 -11.14
N ASP A 16 -8.75 12.91 -10.20
CA ASP A 16 -9.15 13.96 -9.27
C ASP A 16 -8.27 13.93 -8.01
N ALA A 17 -8.39 14.98 -7.19
CA ALA A 17 -7.68 15.03 -5.92
C ALA A 17 -8.34 14.14 -4.88
N LEU A 18 -7.54 13.44 -4.08
CA LEU A 18 -8.05 12.61 -2.98
C LEU A 18 -8.98 13.41 -2.04
N GLY A 19 -8.65 14.69 -1.78
CA GLY A 19 -9.49 15.57 -0.96
C GLY A 19 -10.88 15.79 -1.56
N ASP A 20 -10.97 15.99 -2.88
CA ASP A 20 -12.24 16.18 -3.57
C ASP A 20 -13.09 14.91 -3.53
N GLU A 21 -12.44 13.75 -3.68
CA GLU A 21 -13.10 12.45 -3.58
C GLU A 21 -13.62 12.14 -2.17
N ILE A 22 -12.89 12.58 -1.13
CA ILE A 22 -13.36 12.50 0.26
C ILE A 22 -14.63 13.34 0.44
N GLU A 23 -14.66 14.58 -0.07
CA GLU A 23 -15.85 15.45 0.03
C GLU A 23 -17.04 14.89 -0.76
N GLN A 24 -16.80 14.29 -1.92
CA GLN A 24 -17.83 13.58 -2.68
C GLN A 24 -18.38 12.38 -1.89
N ALA A 25 -17.49 11.57 -1.28
CA ALA A 25 -17.88 10.43 -0.46
C ALA A 25 -18.75 10.85 0.75
N LYS A 26 -18.45 12.00 1.38
CA LYS A 26 -19.27 12.57 2.46
C LYS A 26 -20.72 12.85 2.06
N THR A 27 -20.95 13.13 0.77
CA THR A 27 -22.30 13.37 0.25
C THR A 27 -22.96 12.07 -0.23
N LEU A 28 -22.22 11.23 -0.95
CA LEU A 28 -22.78 10.08 -1.66
C LEU A 28 -23.04 8.88 -0.74
N VAL A 29 -22.18 8.65 0.26
CA VAL A 29 -22.31 7.51 1.18
C VAL A 29 -23.58 7.62 2.03
N PRO A 30 -23.86 8.74 2.72
CA PRO A 30 -25.09 8.87 3.50
C PRO A 30 -26.34 8.81 2.64
N LYS A 31 -26.30 9.40 1.44
CA LYS A 31 -27.41 9.33 0.49
C LYS A 31 -27.73 7.88 0.11
N LEU A 32 -26.71 7.09 -0.25
CA LEU A 32 -26.90 5.68 -0.61
C LEU A 32 -27.43 4.87 0.57
N ALA A 33 -26.87 5.04 1.77
CA ALA A 33 -27.33 4.36 2.97
C ALA A 33 -28.80 4.71 3.29
N GLY A 34 -29.19 5.97 3.10
CA GLY A 34 -30.58 6.43 3.22
C GLY A 34 -31.53 5.77 2.23
N GLU A 35 -31.14 5.63 0.96
CA GLU A 35 -31.92 4.93 -0.06
C GLU A 35 -32.04 3.42 0.21
N VAL A 36 -31.02 2.82 0.83
CA VAL A 36 -31.03 1.40 1.25
C VAL A 36 -31.81 1.21 2.56
N GLY A 37 -31.91 2.25 3.40
CA GLY A 37 -32.61 2.23 4.68
C GLY A 37 -31.84 1.58 5.83
N LYS A 38 -30.52 1.38 5.68
CA LYS A 38 -29.62 0.84 6.72
C LYS A 38 -28.16 1.20 6.44
N PRO A 39 -27.28 1.14 7.45
CA PRO A 39 -25.84 1.26 7.24
C PRO A 39 -25.32 0.26 6.21
N ILE A 40 -24.34 0.67 5.42
CA ILE A 40 -23.76 -0.12 4.32
C ILE A 40 -22.36 -0.61 4.67
N THR A 41 -22.00 -1.76 4.11
CA THR A 41 -20.61 -2.23 4.10
C THR A 41 -19.92 -1.70 2.86
N VAL A 42 -18.72 -1.13 3.04
CA VAL A 42 -17.91 -0.62 1.94
C VAL A 42 -16.74 -1.56 1.68
N ILE A 43 -16.47 -1.86 0.41
CA ILE A 43 -15.27 -2.57 0.00
C ILE A 43 -14.45 -1.60 -0.83
N ALA A 44 -13.21 -1.36 -0.41
CA ALA A 44 -12.36 -0.31 -0.94
C ALA A 44 -10.97 -0.86 -1.25
N LEU A 45 -10.49 -0.62 -2.47
CA LEU A 45 -9.17 -1.00 -2.93
C LEU A 45 -8.26 0.22 -2.94
N SER A 46 -7.03 0.08 -2.44
CA SER A 46 -5.98 1.09 -2.59
C SER A 46 -6.44 2.47 -2.11
N MET A 47 -6.34 3.50 -2.96
CA MET A 47 -6.81 4.86 -2.68
C MET A 47 -8.25 4.95 -2.16
N GLY A 48 -9.14 4.03 -2.57
CA GLY A 48 -10.53 4.03 -2.10
C GLY A 48 -10.63 3.86 -0.58
N GLY A 49 -9.69 3.17 0.05
CA GLY A 49 -9.67 3.05 1.51
C GLY A 49 -9.32 4.37 2.19
N ASN A 50 -8.49 5.22 1.56
CA ASN A 50 -8.20 6.57 2.05
C ASN A 50 -9.39 7.51 1.86
N VAL A 51 -10.16 7.34 0.77
CA VAL A 51 -11.40 8.09 0.53
C VAL A 51 -12.40 7.82 1.65
N ILE A 52 -12.67 6.55 1.94
CA ILE A 52 -13.61 6.16 3.00
C ILE A 52 -13.05 6.48 4.38
N GLY A 53 -11.77 6.20 4.64
CA GLY A 53 -11.10 6.52 5.90
C GLY A 53 -11.17 8.02 6.22
N GLY A 54 -10.94 8.88 5.22
CA GLY A 54 -11.10 10.33 5.37
C GLY A 54 -12.55 10.78 5.50
N ALA A 55 -13.49 10.14 4.81
CA ALA A 55 -14.91 10.48 4.91
C ALA A 55 -15.53 10.08 6.26
N LEU A 56 -15.01 9.04 6.93
CA LEU A 56 -15.47 8.59 8.24
C LEU A 56 -15.31 9.62 9.37
N SER A 57 -14.56 10.70 9.14
CA SER A 57 -14.53 11.84 10.08
C SER A 57 -15.86 12.60 10.12
N ASP A 58 -16.70 12.47 9.09
CA ASP A 58 -18.03 13.04 9.06
C ASP A 58 -19.01 12.12 9.82
N PRO A 59 -19.71 12.61 10.86
CA PRO A 59 -20.66 11.81 11.63
C PRO A 59 -21.74 11.13 10.77
N ALA A 60 -22.25 11.81 9.73
CA ALA A 60 -23.29 11.24 8.87
C ALA A 60 -22.76 10.05 8.06
N VAL A 61 -21.49 10.11 7.62
CA VAL A 61 -20.82 8.99 6.96
C VAL A 61 -20.56 7.87 7.96
N SER A 62 -20.04 8.22 9.14
CA SER A 62 -19.77 7.26 10.20
C SER A 62 -21.04 6.48 10.54
N GLU A 63 -22.18 7.12 10.76
CA GLU A 63 -23.46 6.45 11.02
C GLU A 63 -23.94 5.59 9.83
N SER A 64 -23.63 6.01 8.61
CA SER A 64 -24.04 5.33 7.37
C SER A 64 -23.18 4.13 6.99
N VAL A 65 -22.00 3.97 7.57
CA VAL A 65 -21.07 2.87 7.28
C VAL A 65 -21.05 1.90 8.46
N ASP A 66 -21.39 0.64 8.20
CA ASP A 66 -21.26 -0.43 9.21
C ASP A 66 -19.79 -0.83 9.40
N ARG A 67 -19.14 -1.19 8.28
CA ARG A 67 -17.72 -1.55 8.21
C ARG A 67 -17.14 -1.23 6.83
N ALA A 68 -15.83 -1.04 6.76
CA ALA A 68 -15.09 -0.82 5.52
C ALA A 68 -13.95 -1.86 5.40
N LEU A 69 -14.00 -2.69 4.37
CA LEU A 69 -12.95 -3.63 4.00
C LEU A 69 -11.96 -2.90 3.08
N CYS A 70 -10.76 -2.63 3.58
CA CYS A 70 -9.73 -1.83 2.93
C CYS A 70 -8.57 -2.73 2.48
N MET A 71 -8.36 -2.85 1.17
CA MET A 71 -7.42 -3.80 0.58
C MET A 71 -6.20 -3.08 -0.01
N GLY A 72 -5.01 -3.39 0.51
CA GLY A 72 -3.77 -2.75 0.08
C GLY A 72 -3.75 -1.23 0.29
N THR A 73 -4.65 -0.68 1.11
CA THR A 73 -4.85 0.76 1.24
C THR A 73 -3.62 1.44 1.84
N PRO A 74 -2.99 2.41 1.15
CA PRO A 74 -1.86 3.14 1.71
C PRO A 74 -2.36 4.25 2.65
N PHE A 75 -2.87 3.90 3.84
CA PHE A 75 -3.40 4.89 4.79
C PHE A 75 -2.37 5.95 5.16
N HIS A 76 -1.12 5.55 5.26
CA HIS A 76 -0.01 6.46 5.51
C HIS A 76 0.81 6.77 4.24
N GLY A 77 0.28 6.44 3.09
CA GLY A 77 0.93 6.61 1.80
C GLY A 77 1.89 5.47 1.50
N SER A 78 2.61 5.64 0.41
CA SER A 78 3.67 4.73 0.00
C SER A 78 4.88 5.51 -0.48
N PRO A 79 6.09 5.02 -0.19
CA PRO A 79 7.30 5.61 -0.76
C PRO A 79 7.37 5.50 -2.28
N LEU A 80 6.57 4.62 -2.91
CA LEU A 80 6.36 4.62 -4.36
C LEU A 80 5.88 5.99 -4.86
N PHE A 81 5.09 6.70 -4.06
CA PHE A 81 4.50 7.98 -4.41
C PHE A 81 5.40 9.17 -4.01
N SER A 82 6.46 8.92 -3.24
CA SER A 82 7.45 9.93 -2.84
C SER A 82 8.61 9.97 -3.84
N SER A 83 8.49 10.85 -4.85
CA SER A 83 9.44 10.95 -5.96
C SER A 83 10.90 11.09 -5.55
N ASP A 84 11.25 12.07 -4.73
CA ASP A 84 12.67 12.29 -4.44
C ASP A 84 13.22 11.16 -3.57
N TRP A 85 12.38 10.60 -2.69
CA TRP A 85 12.70 9.39 -1.95
C TRP A 85 13.01 8.21 -2.89
N TYR A 86 12.14 7.93 -3.86
CA TYR A 86 12.33 6.84 -4.83
C TYR A 86 13.56 7.06 -5.71
N GLN A 87 13.79 8.30 -6.18
CA GLN A 87 14.97 8.63 -6.98
C GLN A 87 16.26 8.51 -6.16
N TYR A 88 16.27 8.94 -4.90
CA TYR A 88 17.44 8.78 -4.02
C TYR A 88 17.74 7.29 -3.77
N SER A 89 16.69 6.52 -3.58
CA SER A 89 16.73 5.08 -3.47
C SER A 89 17.34 4.38 -4.70
N LEU A 90 16.97 4.80 -5.92
CA LEU A 90 17.63 4.36 -7.15
C LEU A 90 19.09 4.82 -7.24
N TYR A 91 19.38 6.03 -6.75
CA TYR A 91 20.74 6.58 -6.72
C TYR A 91 21.68 5.73 -5.85
N GLN A 92 21.20 5.25 -4.69
CA GLN A 92 21.95 4.40 -3.76
C GLN A 92 22.05 2.93 -4.23
N HIS A 93 21.17 2.49 -5.10
CA HIS A 93 21.09 1.09 -5.52
C HIS A 93 22.38 0.60 -6.19
N LYS A 94 22.93 -0.56 -5.78
CA LYS A 94 24.16 -1.17 -6.35
C LYS A 94 24.06 -1.67 -7.81
N LEU A 95 22.99 -1.34 -8.53
CA LEU A 95 22.83 -1.67 -9.95
C LEU A 95 23.55 -0.61 -10.79
N GLY A 96 24.02 -0.99 -11.97
CA GLY A 96 24.84 -0.13 -12.82
C GLY A 96 24.11 1.10 -13.36
N LEU A 97 24.86 2.01 -13.98
CA LEU A 97 24.39 3.32 -14.42
C LEU A 97 23.17 3.25 -15.38
N PHE A 98 23.18 2.32 -16.34
CA PHE A 98 22.09 2.17 -17.32
C PHE A 98 20.77 1.72 -16.68
N THR A 99 20.83 0.75 -15.76
CA THR A 99 19.64 0.27 -15.03
C THR A 99 18.99 1.39 -14.25
N ARG A 100 19.79 2.23 -13.56
CA ARG A 100 19.28 3.40 -12.82
C ARG A 100 18.59 4.40 -13.74
N MET A 101 19.19 4.72 -14.90
CA MET A 101 18.57 5.61 -15.89
C MET A 101 17.22 5.11 -16.39
N MET A 102 17.15 3.83 -16.76
CA MET A 102 15.90 3.23 -17.27
C MET A 102 14.83 3.18 -16.18
N ASP A 103 15.21 2.86 -14.94
CA ASP A 103 14.28 2.87 -13.82
C ASP A 103 13.76 4.28 -13.50
N THR A 104 14.62 5.29 -13.55
CA THR A 104 14.23 6.71 -13.46
C THR A 104 13.27 7.10 -14.58
N PHE A 105 13.53 6.69 -15.82
CA PHE A 105 12.66 6.99 -16.95
C PHE A 105 11.27 6.36 -16.79
N ASP A 106 11.22 5.06 -16.46
CA ASP A 106 9.95 4.34 -16.25
C ASP A 106 9.10 5.02 -15.17
N TYR A 107 9.73 5.37 -14.04
CA TYR A 107 9.08 6.06 -12.94
C TYR A 107 8.52 7.43 -13.36
N ASN A 108 9.35 8.26 -14.00
CA ASN A 108 8.96 9.59 -14.42
C ASN A 108 7.90 9.58 -15.52
N TYR A 109 7.92 8.58 -16.41
CA TYR A 109 6.91 8.43 -17.45
C TYR A 109 5.55 8.08 -16.84
N PHE A 110 5.51 7.07 -15.95
CA PHE A 110 4.27 6.64 -15.30
C PHE A 110 3.64 7.76 -14.47
N PHE A 111 4.40 8.33 -13.53
CA PHE A 111 3.87 9.35 -12.65
C PHE A 111 3.76 10.73 -13.29
N GLY A 112 4.43 10.95 -14.42
CA GLY A 112 4.19 12.09 -15.28
C GLY A 112 2.73 12.17 -15.75
N LYS A 113 2.08 11.00 -15.94
CA LYS A 113 0.64 10.86 -16.26
C LYS A 113 -0.25 10.83 -15.01
N HIS A 114 0.24 10.29 -13.89
CA HIS A 114 -0.54 10.08 -12.66
C HIS A 114 -0.02 10.95 -11.51
N ARG A 115 0.00 12.28 -11.71
CA ARG A 115 0.60 13.22 -10.77
C ARG A 115 -0.13 13.30 -9.42
N ASN A 116 -1.42 13.00 -9.38
CA ASN A 116 -2.18 13.07 -8.14
C ASN A 116 -1.78 11.99 -7.15
N TYR A 117 -1.38 10.79 -7.60
CA TYR A 117 -0.82 9.79 -6.68
C TYR A 117 0.41 10.34 -5.96
N GLN A 118 1.30 11.02 -6.69
CA GLN A 118 2.46 11.69 -6.08
C GLN A 118 2.14 12.95 -5.31
N ARG A 119 0.91 13.48 -5.38
CA ARG A 119 0.48 14.63 -4.58
C ARG A 119 -0.20 14.17 -3.29
N ASP A 120 -1.06 13.17 -3.43
CA ASP A 120 -2.09 12.82 -2.46
C ASP A 120 -1.75 11.56 -1.67
N LEU A 121 -0.95 10.65 -2.24
CA LEU A 121 -0.58 9.38 -1.60
C LEU A 121 0.89 9.30 -1.19
N LYS A 122 1.62 10.43 -1.21
CA LYS A 122 2.99 10.50 -0.68
C LYS A 122 3.05 9.89 0.71
N TRP A 123 4.16 9.22 0.99
CA TRP A 123 4.43 8.70 2.32
C TRP A 123 4.45 9.84 3.34
N ASP A 124 3.62 9.73 4.38
CA ASP A 124 3.51 10.74 5.43
C ASP A 124 4.68 10.71 6.44
N ASN A 125 5.69 9.88 6.19
CA ASN A 125 6.89 9.75 7.02
C ASN A 125 6.59 9.37 8.48
N LEU A 126 5.48 8.66 8.73
CA LEU A 126 5.04 8.24 10.07
C LEU A 126 6.14 7.59 10.92
N ASP A 127 7.04 6.84 10.28
CA ASP A 127 8.08 6.02 10.89
C ASP A 127 9.44 6.74 10.89
N GLY A 128 9.51 7.94 10.31
CA GLY A 128 10.75 8.69 10.09
C GLY A 128 11.66 8.06 9.03
N GLY A 129 11.10 7.29 8.07
CA GLY A 129 11.86 6.61 7.01
C GLY A 129 12.30 7.49 5.83
N ILE A 130 11.93 8.78 5.81
CA ILE A 130 12.46 9.78 4.88
C ILE A 130 13.73 10.40 5.49
N PRO A 131 14.93 10.17 4.92
CA PRO A 131 16.17 10.75 5.43
C PRO A 131 16.31 12.22 5.02
N THR A 132 17.15 12.95 5.75
CA THR A 132 17.59 14.31 5.38
C THR A 132 18.87 14.22 4.55
N VAL A 133 18.76 14.38 3.24
CA VAL A 133 19.89 14.29 2.30
C VAL A 133 20.19 15.63 1.64
N GLY A 134 19.13 16.36 1.27
CA GLY A 134 19.22 17.54 0.40
C GLY A 134 19.34 17.19 -1.08
N ALA A 135 19.89 18.11 -1.87
CA ALA A 135 20.01 17.96 -3.31
C ALA A 135 20.96 16.82 -3.70
N PHE A 136 20.51 15.93 -4.59
CA PHE A 136 21.32 14.85 -5.15
C PHE A 136 21.11 14.74 -6.66
N LYS A 137 22.15 14.26 -7.35
CA LYS A 137 22.13 14.08 -8.80
C LYS A 137 23.08 12.97 -9.23
N GLY A 138 22.55 12.02 -9.98
CA GLY A 138 23.33 10.97 -10.63
C GLY A 138 24.28 11.51 -11.70
N ILE A 139 25.24 10.68 -12.10
CA ILE A 139 26.28 11.02 -13.09
C ILE A 139 25.67 11.43 -14.43
N THR A 140 24.59 10.78 -14.85
CA THR A 140 23.92 11.01 -16.13
C THR A 140 22.77 12.00 -15.99
N LYS A 141 22.56 12.85 -17.01
CA LYS A 141 21.43 13.82 -17.03
C LYS A 141 20.04 13.16 -16.89
N ALA A 142 19.90 11.94 -17.39
CA ALA A 142 18.69 11.12 -17.32
C ALA A 142 18.71 10.10 -16.16
N GLY A 143 19.70 10.19 -15.26
CA GLY A 143 19.76 9.37 -14.06
C GLY A 143 18.94 9.97 -12.90
N PRO A 144 18.94 9.30 -11.75
CA PRO A 144 18.19 9.74 -10.59
C PRO A 144 18.67 11.11 -10.08
N LYS A 145 17.74 11.97 -9.68
CA LYS A 145 18.01 13.32 -9.15
C LYS A 145 16.81 13.80 -8.33
N GLY A 146 17.03 14.71 -7.39
CA GLY A 146 15.99 15.26 -6.53
C GLY A 146 16.56 16.11 -5.39
N ASP A 147 15.69 16.51 -4.46
CA ASP A 147 16.06 17.24 -3.24
C ASP A 147 15.32 16.63 -2.04
N LEU A 148 15.90 15.57 -1.49
CA LEU A 148 15.24 14.72 -0.50
C LEU A 148 15.39 15.30 0.90
N THR A 149 14.28 15.78 1.44
CA THR A 149 14.16 16.21 2.84
C THR A 149 12.77 15.84 3.38
N PRO A 150 12.64 15.52 4.68
CA PRO A 150 11.33 15.25 5.28
C PRO A 150 10.30 16.35 4.97
N ALA A 151 10.69 17.62 5.12
CA ALA A 151 9.79 18.76 4.92
C ALA A 151 9.22 18.90 3.49
N ARG A 152 9.92 18.35 2.48
CA ARG A 152 9.51 18.40 1.06
C ARG A 152 8.76 17.15 0.60
N ASP A 153 9.18 15.99 1.09
CA ASP A 153 8.70 14.69 0.61
C ASP A 153 7.59 14.07 1.45
N GLU A 154 7.35 14.58 2.66
CA GLU A 154 6.25 14.14 3.52
C GLU A 154 4.87 14.42 2.89
N GLY A 155 4.01 13.39 2.92
CA GLY A 155 2.61 13.46 2.51
C GLY A 155 1.73 14.22 3.49
N LYS A 156 1.63 15.55 3.29
CA LYS A 156 0.84 16.44 4.17
C LYS A 156 -0.65 16.12 4.22
N LEU A 157 -1.24 15.67 3.10
CA LEU A 157 -2.67 15.36 3.04
C LEU A 157 -3.01 14.14 3.90
N LEU A 158 -2.29 13.03 3.72
CA LEU A 158 -2.50 11.83 4.53
C LEU A 158 -2.16 12.06 6.00
N ASN A 159 -1.08 12.79 6.29
CA ASN A 159 -0.79 13.19 7.67
C ASN A 159 -1.97 13.95 8.31
N LYS A 160 -2.58 14.89 7.57
CA LYS A 160 -3.77 15.61 8.04
C LYS A 160 -4.97 14.69 8.25
N ILE A 161 -5.25 13.78 7.32
CA ILE A 161 -6.36 12.82 7.41
C ILE A 161 -6.16 11.91 8.63
N ASN A 162 -4.97 11.34 8.80
CA ASN A 162 -4.65 10.40 9.87
C ASN A 162 -4.62 11.03 11.27
N LYS A 163 -4.56 12.36 11.37
CA LYS A 163 -4.71 13.12 12.62
C LYS A 163 -6.16 13.46 12.95
N THR A 164 -7.09 13.18 12.05
CA THR A 164 -8.51 13.43 12.29
C THR A 164 -9.08 12.28 13.12
N ASP A 165 -9.93 12.60 14.08
CA ASP A 165 -10.60 11.58 14.89
C ASP A 165 -11.62 10.83 14.01
N ILE A 166 -11.41 9.52 13.87
CA ILE A 166 -12.27 8.63 13.10
C ILE A 166 -12.51 7.34 13.89
N ASN A 167 -13.68 6.72 13.71
CA ASN A 167 -13.94 5.41 14.30
C ASN A 167 -13.22 4.31 13.52
N LYS A 168 -11.94 4.07 13.85
CA LYS A 168 -11.11 3.00 13.29
C LYS A 168 -11.66 1.59 13.54
N GLY A 169 -12.51 1.42 14.56
CA GLY A 169 -13.25 0.17 14.82
C GLY A 169 -14.22 -0.24 13.69
N LYS A 170 -14.38 0.58 12.65
CA LYS A 170 -15.11 0.23 11.42
C LYS A 170 -14.21 -0.30 10.31
N ILE A 171 -12.90 -0.19 10.42
CA ILE A 171 -11.94 -0.57 9.37
C ILE A 171 -11.51 -2.02 9.54
N ILE A 172 -11.65 -2.81 8.48
CA ILE A 172 -11.01 -4.11 8.33
C ILE A 172 -9.93 -3.95 7.26
N ALA A 173 -8.66 -4.12 7.61
CA ALA A 173 -7.55 -3.92 6.69
C ALA A 173 -6.95 -5.24 6.21
N TYR A 174 -6.76 -5.36 4.90
CA TYR A 174 -6.06 -6.46 4.24
C TYR A 174 -4.73 -5.92 3.73
N ALA A 175 -3.64 -6.38 4.33
CA ALA A 175 -2.29 -6.11 3.90
C ALA A 175 -1.72 -7.34 3.17
N GLY A 176 -1.01 -7.10 2.08
CA GLY A 176 -0.25 -8.12 1.38
C GLY A 176 1.25 -7.83 1.50
N TYR A 177 2.07 -8.86 1.32
CA TYR A 177 3.46 -8.64 1.01
C TYR A 177 4.07 -9.70 0.12
N LEU A 178 5.05 -9.28 -0.67
CA LEU A 178 5.85 -10.17 -1.49
C LEU A 178 7.12 -10.56 -0.75
N LEU A 179 7.35 -11.86 -0.58
CA LEU A 179 8.70 -12.32 -0.30
C LEU A 179 9.51 -12.17 -1.59
N ASN A 180 10.29 -11.09 -1.69
CA ASN A 180 11.01 -10.79 -2.92
C ASN A 180 12.15 -11.81 -3.15
N ALA A 181 11.80 -12.92 -3.80
CA ALA A 181 12.73 -14.00 -4.12
C ALA A 181 13.90 -13.49 -4.95
N GLU A 182 13.70 -12.53 -5.87
CA GLU A 182 14.78 -11.97 -6.69
C GLU A 182 15.91 -11.34 -5.85
N ILE A 183 15.61 -10.83 -4.65
CA ILE A 183 16.63 -10.25 -3.75
C ILE A 183 17.31 -11.34 -2.93
N ILE A 184 16.52 -12.29 -2.44
CA ILE A 184 17.00 -13.44 -1.66
C ILE A 184 17.89 -14.34 -2.53
N THR A 185 17.64 -14.43 -3.83
CA THR A 185 18.37 -15.27 -4.78
C THR A 185 19.31 -14.49 -5.72
N MET A 186 19.56 -13.20 -5.47
CA MET A 186 20.36 -12.33 -6.35
C MET A 186 21.86 -12.66 -6.29
N THR A 187 22.27 -13.74 -6.97
CA THR A 187 23.69 -14.09 -7.16
C THR A 187 24.43 -13.06 -8.01
N ALA A 188 25.76 -12.97 -7.89
CA ALA A 188 26.58 -12.09 -8.73
C ALA A 188 26.35 -12.34 -10.24
N LYS A 189 26.15 -13.60 -10.62
CA LYS A 189 25.81 -14.01 -11.99
C LYS A 189 24.48 -13.42 -12.45
N HIS A 190 23.42 -13.58 -11.66
CA HIS A 190 22.10 -13.00 -11.98
C HIS A 190 22.11 -11.46 -12.01
N ARG A 191 22.94 -10.80 -11.20
CA ARG A 191 23.12 -9.34 -11.28
C ARG A 191 23.74 -8.93 -12.62
N LEU A 192 24.77 -9.64 -13.07
CA LEU A 192 25.42 -9.39 -14.35
C LEU A 192 24.44 -9.64 -15.52
N GLU A 193 23.71 -10.76 -15.50
CA GLU A 193 22.68 -11.08 -16.50
C GLU A 193 21.59 -10.01 -16.54
N THR A 194 21.09 -9.59 -15.37
CA THR A 194 20.06 -8.54 -15.27
C THR A 194 20.56 -7.21 -15.83
N TYR A 195 21.81 -6.84 -15.55
CA TYR A 195 22.42 -5.63 -16.08
C TYR A 195 22.62 -5.71 -17.60
N ALA A 196 23.17 -6.81 -18.11
CA ALA A 196 23.41 -7.00 -19.54
C ALA A 196 22.11 -7.03 -20.36
N LEU A 197 21.06 -7.66 -19.83
CA LEU A 197 19.74 -7.75 -20.49
C LEU A 197 18.85 -6.55 -20.21
N ALA A 198 19.28 -5.56 -19.42
CA ALA A 198 18.44 -4.45 -19.02
C ALA A 198 17.88 -3.64 -20.22
N PRO A 199 18.66 -3.29 -21.26
CA PRO A 199 18.13 -2.58 -22.42
C PRO A 199 17.08 -3.39 -23.19
N TYR A 200 17.35 -4.69 -23.36
CA TYR A 200 16.41 -5.60 -24.02
C TYR A 200 15.09 -5.71 -23.23
N ARG A 201 15.16 -5.94 -21.92
CA ARG A 201 13.97 -6.02 -21.03
C ARG A 201 13.22 -4.69 -20.98
N PHE A 202 13.92 -3.55 -21.04
CA PHE A 202 13.28 -2.24 -21.08
C PHE A 202 12.38 -2.10 -22.31
N LEU A 203 12.90 -2.41 -23.51
CA LEU A 203 12.12 -2.29 -24.74
C LEU A 203 11.03 -3.34 -24.90
N THR A 204 11.28 -4.58 -24.46
CA THR A 204 10.37 -5.71 -24.69
C THR A 204 9.30 -5.90 -23.62
N VAL A 205 9.57 -5.47 -22.37
CA VAL A 205 8.66 -5.66 -21.24
C VAL A 205 8.16 -4.32 -20.72
N ARG A 206 9.06 -3.37 -20.47
CA ARG A 206 8.71 -2.17 -19.70
C ARG A 206 7.96 -1.13 -20.52
N VAL A 207 8.44 -0.82 -21.73
CA VAL A 207 7.73 0.12 -22.62
C VAL A 207 6.31 -0.39 -22.93
N PRO A 208 6.11 -1.66 -23.33
CA PRO A 208 4.76 -2.19 -23.50
C PRO A 208 3.92 -2.14 -22.22
N ALA A 209 4.48 -2.46 -21.05
CA ALA A 209 3.75 -2.39 -19.78
C ALA A 209 3.30 -0.96 -19.44
N GLN A 210 4.13 0.05 -19.73
CA GLN A 210 3.83 1.47 -19.51
C GLN A 210 2.82 2.05 -20.52
N LEU A 211 2.65 1.40 -21.67
CA LEU A 211 1.63 1.71 -22.68
C LEU A 211 0.35 0.87 -22.50
N GLY A 212 0.41 -0.18 -21.67
CA GLY A 212 -0.70 -1.05 -21.34
C GLY A 212 -1.57 -0.49 -20.21
N ARG A 213 -2.20 -1.41 -19.45
CA ARG A 213 -3.03 -1.06 -18.30
C ARG A 213 -2.17 -0.57 -17.13
N GLU A 214 -2.73 0.31 -16.32
CA GLU A 214 -2.09 0.89 -15.14
C GLU A 214 -1.49 -0.18 -14.21
N GLU A 215 -2.22 -1.28 -13.98
CA GLU A 215 -1.79 -2.43 -13.19
C GLU A 215 -0.45 -3.02 -13.66
N SER A 216 -0.23 -3.10 -14.99
CA SER A 216 1.01 -3.63 -15.56
C SER A 216 2.19 -2.70 -15.31
N ALA A 217 1.97 -1.39 -15.39
CA ALA A 217 2.98 -0.38 -15.11
C ALA A 217 3.33 -0.35 -13.61
N LEU A 218 2.33 -0.42 -12.73
CA LEU A 218 2.51 -0.50 -11.29
C LEU A 218 3.25 -1.79 -10.88
N LYS A 219 2.96 -2.94 -11.50
CA LYS A 219 3.68 -4.20 -11.27
C LYS A 219 5.17 -4.12 -11.63
N VAL A 220 5.51 -3.38 -12.69
CA VAL A 220 6.90 -3.15 -13.08
C VAL A 220 7.60 -2.20 -12.09
N LEU A 221 6.91 -1.19 -11.58
CA LEU A 221 7.45 -0.25 -10.59
C LEU A 221 7.61 -0.89 -9.21
N SER A 222 6.65 -1.72 -8.81
CA SER A 222 6.59 -2.40 -7.53
C SER A 222 7.77 -3.36 -7.30
N THR A 223 8.04 -4.19 -8.31
CA THR A 223 9.18 -5.11 -8.33
C THR A 223 10.51 -4.37 -8.11
N LYS A 224 10.58 -3.08 -8.44
CA LYS A 224 11.77 -2.25 -8.28
C LYS A 224 11.88 -1.61 -6.90
N ILE A 225 10.77 -1.16 -6.28
CA ILE A 225 10.80 -0.67 -4.90
C ILE A 225 11.35 -1.75 -3.97
N GLY A 226 10.91 -3.00 -4.18
CA GLY A 226 11.40 -4.12 -3.39
C GLY A 226 12.93 -4.21 -3.38
N LYS A 227 13.62 -3.79 -4.46
CA LYS A 227 15.08 -3.89 -4.65
C LYS A 227 15.87 -2.75 -4.00
N VAL A 228 15.21 -1.69 -3.58
CA VAL A 228 15.84 -0.50 -3.02
C VAL A 228 16.47 -0.80 -1.66
N ASN A 229 17.77 -0.54 -1.55
CA ASN A 229 18.47 -0.37 -0.28
C ASN A 229 18.80 1.12 -0.14
N ALA A 230 17.93 1.90 0.48
CA ALA A 230 18.42 3.15 1.06
C ALA A 230 19.10 2.76 2.38
N ILE A 231 20.24 3.33 2.72
CA ILE A 231 21.00 3.02 3.95
C ILE A 231 21.17 4.34 4.68
N ASP A 232 20.87 4.36 5.98
CA ASP A 232 21.22 5.49 6.84
C ASP A 232 22.60 5.28 7.49
N ASP A 233 23.14 6.33 8.11
CA ASP A 233 24.46 6.36 8.75
C ASP A 233 24.60 5.39 9.94
N GLN A 234 23.51 4.74 10.38
CA GLN A 234 23.50 3.78 11.47
C GLN A 234 23.60 2.32 10.97
N GLY A 235 23.77 2.11 9.66
CA GLY A 235 23.82 0.76 9.07
C GLY A 235 22.49 0.01 9.20
N LEU A 236 21.45 0.73 9.62
CA LEU A 236 20.10 0.36 9.28
C LEU A 236 20.03 0.73 7.80
N SER A 237 19.84 -0.27 6.93
CA SER A 237 19.04 0.00 5.76
C SER A 237 17.85 0.84 6.22
N VAL A 238 17.22 1.52 5.32
CA VAL A 238 15.77 1.57 5.23
C VAL A 238 15.21 0.15 5.44
N ARG A 239 15.25 -0.35 6.69
CA ARG A 239 14.82 -1.65 7.21
C ARG A 239 13.29 -1.69 7.24
N ARG A 240 12.65 -0.83 6.46
CA ARG A 240 11.33 -0.22 6.64
C ARG A 240 10.42 -0.35 5.42
N PHE A 241 10.84 -1.10 4.40
CA PHE A 241 9.91 -1.72 3.42
C PHE A 241 9.53 -3.13 3.80
N ALA A 242 9.79 -3.52 5.06
CA ALA A 242 8.81 -4.10 5.97
C ALA A 242 7.61 -4.72 5.28
N LEU A 243 7.85 -5.72 4.43
CA LEU A 243 6.82 -6.50 3.75
C LEU A 243 5.79 -5.61 3.02
N ASN A 244 5.95 -5.40 1.72
CA ASN A 244 4.97 -4.66 0.91
C ASN A 244 4.42 -5.52 -0.21
N ASP A 245 3.18 -5.24 -0.61
CA ASP A 245 2.47 -5.91 -1.71
C ASP A 245 2.94 -5.44 -3.09
N GLY A 246 4.08 -4.76 -3.14
CA GLY A 246 4.59 -4.06 -4.29
C GLY A 246 4.24 -2.57 -4.35
N ILE A 247 3.20 -2.14 -3.64
CA ILE A 247 2.82 -0.72 -3.58
C ILE A 247 2.82 -0.26 -2.14
N THR A 248 2.08 -0.94 -1.28
CA THR A 248 1.78 -0.49 0.07
C THR A 248 2.55 -1.31 1.11
N PRO A 249 3.35 -0.66 1.98
CA PRO A 249 3.95 -1.34 3.12
C PRO A 249 2.90 -1.84 4.12
N VAL A 250 3.12 -3.01 4.73
CA VAL A 250 2.21 -3.58 5.74
C VAL A 250 1.83 -2.59 6.85
N PRO A 251 2.74 -1.80 7.47
CA PRO A 251 2.34 -0.82 8.49
C PRO A 251 1.35 0.23 7.98
N SER A 252 1.52 0.68 6.74
CA SER A 252 0.62 1.63 6.09
C SER A 252 -0.72 0.97 5.78
N ALA A 253 -0.72 -0.27 5.28
CA ALA A 253 -1.93 -1.04 5.00
C ALA A 253 -2.77 -1.34 6.24
N LEU A 254 -2.13 -1.67 7.36
CA LEU A 254 -2.78 -1.97 8.64
C LEU A 254 -3.23 -0.72 9.42
N PHE A 255 -3.01 0.48 8.88
CA PHE A 255 -3.38 1.75 9.52
C PHE A 255 -2.75 1.94 10.92
N LEU A 256 -1.53 1.43 11.12
CA LEU A 256 -0.85 1.48 12.41
C LEU A 256 -0.50 2.92 12.83
N ALA A 257 -0.69 3.23 14.10
CA ALA A 257 -0.27 4.52 14.65
C ALA A 257 1.23 4.79 14.42
N PRO A 258 1.64 6.05 14.15
CA PRO A 258 3.03 6.40 13.90
C PRO A 258 4.01 5.93 14.98
N ASP A 259 3.62 6.04 16.26
CA ASP A 259 4.47 5.65 17.39
C ASP A 259 4.64 4.13 17.47
N THR A 260 3.59 3.35 17.18
CA THR A 260 3.67 1.89 17.04
C THR A 260 4.71 1.48 16.00
N VAL A 261 4.73 2.13 14.83
CA VAL A 261 5.68 1.74 13.77
C VAL A 261 7.13 2.09 14.13
N LYS A 262 7.35 3.14 14.92
CA LYS A 262 8.68 3.49 15.43
C LYS A 262 9.17 2.52 16.50
N GLU A 263 8.29 2.15 17.43
CA GLU A 263 8.61 1.26 18.55
C GLU A 263 8.76 -0.20 18.11
N TYR A 264 7.95 -0.64 17.15
CA TYR A 264 7.89 -2.02 16.66
C TYR A 264 8.21 -2.10 15.16
N PRO A 265 9.45 -1.76 14.74
CA PRO A 265 9.80 -1.82 13.32
C PRO A 265 9.80 -3.26 12.81
N ILE A 266 9.18 -3.48 11.65
CA ILE A 266 9.17 -4.79 10.97
C ILE A 266 10.48 -4.92 10.16
N ILE A 267 11.42 -5.72 10.66
CA ILE A 267 12.70 -5.96 9.97
C ILE A 267 12.67 -7.31 9.25
N LYS A 268 11.97 -8.29 9.82
CA LYS A 268 11.80 -9.65 9.31
C LYS A 268 10.36 -10.12 9.49
N GLU A 269 9.95 -11.14 8.74
CA GLU A 269 8.60 -11.72 8.83
C GLU A 269 8.18 -12.10 10.25
N THR A 270 9.11 -12.60 11.07
CA THR A 270 8.80 -12.98 12.46
C THR A 270 8.39 -11.79 13.34
N ASP A 271 8.67 -10.55 12.92
CA ASP A 271 8.30 -9.35 13.67
C ASP A 271 6.81 -9.00 13.49
N LEU A 272 6.14 -9.51 12.44
CA LEU A 272 4.71 -9.26 12.19
C LEU A 272 3.82 -9.58 13.40
N LYS A 273 4.12 -10.69 14.08
CA LYS A 273 3.34 -11.13 15.26
C LYS A 273 3.37 -10.14 16.41
N ARG A 274 4.41 -9.28 16.47
CA ARG A 274 4.54 -8.25 17.51
C ARG A 274 3.59 -7.08 17.26
N LEU A 275 3.09 -6.90 16.04
CA LEU A 275 2.18 -5.82 15.71
C LEU A 275 0.76 -6.07 16.20
N LEU A 276 0.35 -7.34 16.31
CA LEU A 276 -1.02 -7.73 16.62
C LEU A 276 -1.63 -6.99 17.82
N PRO A 277 -0.94 -6.84 18.98
CA PRO A 277 -1.49 -6.10 20.13
C PRO A 277 -1.65 -4.59 19.92
N HIS A 278 -1.11 -4.04 18.83
CA HIS A 278 -1.05 -2.61 18.54
C HIS A 278 -1.84 -2.22 17.28
N VAL A 279 -2.58 -3.17 16.71
CA VAL A 279 -3.54 -2.93 15.62
C VAL A 279 -4.78 -2.28 16.25
N ASP A 280 -5.03 -1.01 15.94
CA ASP A 280 -6.11 -0.18 16.53
C ASP A 280 -7.34 -0.05 15.61
N ILE A 281 -7.51 -1.00 14.70
CA ILE A 281 -8.65 -1.13 13.78
C ILE A 281 -9.49 -2.37 14.13
N ARG A 282 -10.65 -2.56 13.49
CA ARG A 282 -11.54 -3.70 13.77
C ARG A 282 -10.84 -5.05 13.61
N LEU A 283 -10.11 -5.21 12.52
CA LEU A 283 -9.39 -6.43 12.17
C LEU A 283 -8.31 -6.10 11.14
N GLY A 284 -7.08 -6.54 11.42
CA GLY A 284 -5.99 -6.52 10.45
C GLY A 284 -5.69 -7.94 9.98
N ARG A 285 -5.58 -8.15 8.68
CA ARG A 285 -5.09 -9.40 8.09
C ARG A 285 -3.84 -9.14 7.27
N VAL A 286 -2.84 -10.00 7.38
CA VAL A 286 -1.59 -9.88 6.60
C VAL A 286 -1.36 -11.17 5.84
N PHE A 287 -1.21 -11.08 4.52
CA PHE A 287 -0.98 -12.24 3.67
C PHE A 287 0.39 -12.21 3.03
N ARG A 288 1.07 -13.34 3.14
CA ARG A 288 2.32 -13.59 2.44
C ARG A 288 2.08 -13.94 0.97
N ASP A 289 3.01 -13.49 0.12
CA ASP A 289 3.06 -13.72 -1.33
C ASP A 289 1.81 -13.24 -2.07
N ILE A 290 1.26 -12.12 -1.58
CA ILE A 290 0.12 -11.39 -2.16
C ILE A 290 0.63 -10.03 -2.63
N ASP A 291 0.36 -9.70 -3.89
CA ASP A 291 0.60 -8.36 -4.45
C ASP A 291 -0.68 -7.51 -4.46
N HIS A 292 -0.52 -6.22 -4.71
CA HIS A 292 -1.62 -5.25 -4.70
C HIS A 292 -2.76 -5.61 -5.67
N VAL A 293 -2.44 -6.30 -6.77
CA VAL A 293 -3.39 -6.70 -7.82
C VAL A 293 -4.12 -8.00 -7.43
N THR A 294 -3.54 -8.82 -6.58
CA THR A 294 -4.15 -10.07 -6.13
C THR A 294 -5.47 -9.83 -5.39
N PHE A 295 -5.64 -8.69 -4.72
CA PHE A 295 -6.92 -8.29 -4.12
C PHE A 295 -8.05 -8.07 -5.14
N VAL A 296 -7.72 -7.89 -6.42
CA VAL A 296 -8.67 -7.71 -7.52
C VAL A 296 -8.88 -9.01 -8.28
N GLU A 297 -7.78 -9.72 -8.60
CA GLU A 297 -7.82 -10.88 -9.49
C GLU A 297 -7.96 -12.22 -8.74
N GLY A 298 -7.72 -12.23 -7.42
CA GLY A 298 -7.68 -13.44 -6.61
C GLY A 298 -6.59 -14.43 -7.04
N THR A 299 -5.65 -13.99 -7.86
CA THR A 299 -4.57 -14.81 -8.40
C THR A 299 -3.24 -14.32 -7.85
N PRO A 300 -2.55 -15.12 -7.03
CA PRO A 300 -1.27 -14.73 -6.47
C PRO A 300 -0.20 -14.62 -7.55
N PRO A 301 0.80 -13.75 -7.36
CA PRO A 301 1.94 -13.65 -8.26
C PRO A 301 2.71 -14.98 -8.34
N HIS A 302 3.41 -15.16 -9.46
CA HIS A 302 4.29 -16.31 -9.72
C HIS A 302 3.63 -17.70 -9.62
N GLY A 303 2.29 -17.77 -9.72
CA GLY A 303 1.57 -19.05 -9.61
C GLY A 303 1.57 -19.63 -8.20
N GLY A 304 1.67 -18.76 -7.18
CA GLY A 304 1.58 -19.15 -5.77
C GLY A 304 0.27 -19.83 -5.41
N SER A 305 0.18 -20.35 -4.19
CA SER A 305 -1.05 -20.94 -3.67
C SER A 305 -2.16 -19.89 -3.59
N LYS A 306 -3.34 -20.21 -4.13
CA LYS A 306 -4.55 -19.39 -3.95
C LYS A 306 -5.04 -19.40 -2.50
N LEU A 307 -4.76 -20.48 -1.78
CA LEU A 307 -5.04 -20.58 -0.35
C LEU A 307 -3.91 -19.89 0.41
N VAL A 308 -4.26 -18.80 1.08
CA VAL A 308 -3.36 -17.98 1.87
C VAL A 308 -3.74 -18.00 3.34
N LYS A 309 -2.71 -17.95 4.17
CA LYS A 309 -2.81 -17.91 5.62
C LYS A 309 -2.68 -16.46 6.08
N ASP A 310 -3.45 -16.10 7.10
CA ASP A 310 -3.25 -14.84 7.79
C ASP A 310 -2.02 -14.95 8.72
N GLU A 311 -1.01 -14.13 8.46
CA GLU A 311 0.23 -14.10 9.23
C GLU A 311 0.06 -13.48 10.62
N LEU A 312 -1.01 -12.69 10.83
CA LEU A 312 -1.39 -12.17 12.15
C LEU A 312 -2.24 -13.18 12.94
N HIS A 313 -3.14 -13.89 12.24
CA HIS A 313 -4.07 -14.88 12.81
C HIS A 313 -3.88 -16.28 12.20
N PRO A 314 -2.71 -16.93 12.43
CA PRO A 314 -2.39 -18.21 11.85
C PRO A 314 -3.35 -19.35 12.22
N GLU A 315 -4.09 -19.20 13.32
CA GLU A 315 -5.09 -20.12 13.85
C GLU A 315 -6.38 -20.21 13.01
N ASP A 316 -6.69 -19.17 12.23
CA ASP A 316 -7.93 -19.08 11.42
C ASP A 316 -7.88 -19.98 10.15
N GLY A 317 -6.76 -20.66 9.92
CA GLY A 317 -6.58 -21.58 8.81
C GLY A 317 -6.06 -20.93 7.53
N SER A 318 -6.42 -21.49 6.37
CA SER A 318 -6.00 -20.98 5.06
C SER A 318 -7.19 -20.95 4.12
N HIS A 319 -7.43 -19.79 3.53
CA HIS A 319 -8.56 -19.52 2.64
C HIS A 319 -8.08 -18.75 1.43
N THR A 320 -8.88 -18.70 0.38
CA THR A 320 -8.66 -17.71 -0.68
C THR A 320 -8.92 -16.30 -0.16
N VAL A 321 -8.28 -15.29 -0.76
CA VAL A 321 -8.48 -13.88 -0.41
C VAL A 321 -9.97 -13.47 -0.42
N PHE A 322 -10.75 -14.02 -1.36
CA PHE A 322 -12.19 -13.75 -1.44
C PHE A 322 -13.04 -14.54 -0.44
N GLU A 323 -12.58 -15.71 0.00
CA GLU A 323 -13.24 -16.46 1.08
C GLU A 323 -13.08 -15.73 2.41
N TRP A 324 -11.88 -15.19 2.71
CA TRP A 324 -11.70 -14.28 3.85
C TRP A 324 -12.74 -13.15 3.80
N MET A 325 -12.72 -12.35 2.73
CA MET A 325 -13.67 -11.23 2.57
C MET A 325 -15.12 -11.67 2.71
N LEU A 326 -15.48 -12.84 2.17
CA LEU A 326 -16.83 -13.37 2.27
C LEU A 326 -17.19 -13.74 3.72
N ASP A 327 -16.27 -14.31 4.48
CA ASP A 327 -16.47 -14.63 5.90
C ASP A 327 -16.66 -13.35 6.73
N GLU A 328 -15.86 -12.31 6.46
CA GLU A 328 -16.02 -10.99 7.09
C GLU A 328 -17.33 -10.28 6.70
N LEU A 329 -17.83 -10.51 5.49
CA LEU A 329 -19.13 -10.00 5.02
C LEU A 329 -20.33 -10.79 5.57
N LEU A 330 -20.17 -12.08 5.83
CA LEU A 330 -21.24 -12.97 6.29
C LEU A 330 -21.26 -13.18 7.80
N GLU A 331 -20.27 -12.68 8.53
CA GLU A 331 -20.06 -12.93 9.96
C GLU A 331 -20.03 -14.44 10.30
N ARG A 332 -19.70 -15.30 9.32
CA ARG A 332 -19.67 -16.75 9.52
C ARG A 332 -18.50 -17.07 10.44
N ASN A 333 -18.83 -17.37 11.70
CA ASN A 333 -17.95 -17.92 12.75
C ASN A 333 -17.11 -16.96 13.59
N GLN A 334 -17.33 -15.64 13.53
CA GLN A 334 -16.87 -14.77 14.62
C GLN A 334 -18.01 -14.61 15.62
N GLY A 335 -18.29 -15.66 16.40
CA GLY A 335 -19.26 -15.58 17.49
C GLY A 335 -18.88 -14.38 18.36
N ASP A 336 -19.79 -13.40 18.49
CA ASP A 336 -19.65 -12.15 19.26
C ASP A 336 -18.22 -11.93 19.77
N ARG A 337 -17.26 -11.65 18.87
CA ARG A 337 -16.05 -10.97 19.31
C ARG A 337 -16.57 -9.62 19.74
N LYS A 338 -16.86 -9.47 21.03
CA LYS A 338 -17.37 -8.23 21.60
C LYS A 338 -16.46 -7.13 21.08
N ASP A 339 -16.99 -6.26 20.22
CA ASP A 339 -16.23 -5.16 19.61
C ASP A 339 -15.53 -4.29 20.68
N ASN A 340 -15.97 -4.41 21.95
CA ASN A 340 -15.40 -3.81 23.16
C ASN A 340 -14.13 -4.47 23.75
N GLU A 341 -13.62 -5.56 23.17
CA GLU A 341 -12.34 -6.16 23.61
C GLU A 341 -11.16 -5.85 22.67
N LEU A 342 -11.43 -5.38 21.46
CA LEU A 342 -10.39 -5.01 20.47
C LEU A 342 -10.04 -3.51 20.49
N VAL A 343 -10.79 -2.70 21.24
CA VAL A 343 -10.42 -1.33 21.60
C VAL A 343 -10.41 -1.23 23.12
N LYS A 344 -9.31 -1.69 23.75
CA LYS A 344 -9.06 -1.41 25.16
C LYS A 344 -7.72 -0.69 25.33
N SER A 345 -7.87 0.49 25.94
CA SER A 345 -6.91 1.49 26.45
C SER A 345 -6.05 2.22 25.43
#